data_AF-A0A0B6XWG8-F1
#
_entry.id   AF-A0A0B6XWG8-F1
#
_cell.length_a   1.000
_cell.length_b   1.000
_cell.length_c   1.000
_cell.angle_alpha   90.00
_cell.angle_beta   90.00
_cell.angle_gamma   90.00
#
_symmetry.space_group_name_H-M   'P 1'
#
loop_
_entity.id
_entity.type
_entity.pdbx_description
1 polymer ?
#
loop_
_entity_poly.entity_id
_entity_poly.type
_entity_poly.pdbx_seq_one_letter_code
_entity_poly.pdbx_strand_id
1 'polypeptide(L)'
;TVLVTHLEQKPLDPIFKGLLQKQFYVNKDGNKFVKVGDVVYSCHPNFCLYLSTSVPLFVKGDGLYNFPLNRLCVINMAMSDEAIISRLMYETMKVEKKEFDGQRRSNENDIILHRQRLAREHEIIREKTLNLNGPLLEDNTMLDSLKECKSKVEHNRLVLEETRYMG
;
A
#
# COMPACT_ATOMS: atom_id res chain seq x y z
N THR A 1 5.50 -15.11 7.08
CA THR A 1 4.26 -14.40 7.39
C THR A 1 3.20 -15.39 7.81
N VAL A 2 2.42 -15.08 8.83
CA VAL A 2 1.33 -15.94 9.33
C VAL A 2 0.06 -15.09 9.45
N LEU A 3 -1.06 -15.61 8.96
CA LEU A 3 -2.39 -15.02 9.12
C LEU A 3 -3.24 -15.97 9.98
N VAL A 4 -3.79 -15.45 11.07
CA VAL A 4 -4.75 -16.17 11.91
C VAL A 4 -6.11 -15.53 11.72
N THR A 5 -7.11 -16.35 11.37
CA THR A 5 -8.48 -15.92 11.08
C THR A 5 -9.44 -16.35 12.19
N HIS A 6 -10.62 -15.72 12.24
CA HIS A 6 -11.74 -16.07 13.12
C HIS A 6 -11.40 -16.05 14.62
N LEU A 7 -10.59 -15.08 15.03
CA LEU A 7 -10.16 -14.93 16.43
C LEU A 7 -11.31 -14.67 17.40
N GLU A 8 -12.44 -14.18 16.89
CA GLU A 8 -13.64 -13.93 17.66
C GLU A 8 -14.33 -15.22 18.15
N GLN A 9 -14.07 -16.37 17.51
CA GLN A 9 -14.78 -17.63 17.79
C GLN A 9 -14.18 -18.43 18.94
N LYS A 10 -12.91 -18.18 19.29
CA LYS A 10 -12.20 -18.91 20.34
C LYS A 10 -11.41 -17.95 21.22
N PRO A 11 -11.26 -18.25 22.53
CA PRO A 11 -10.43 -17.44 23.38
C PRO A 11 -8.99 -17.48 22.87
N LEU A 12 -8.32 -16.33 22.92
CA LEU A 12 -6.93 -16.24 22.51
C LEU A 12 -6.05 -17.11 23.41
N ASP A 13 -5.32 -18.03 22.79
CA ASP A 13 -4.35 -18.88 23.48
C ASP A 13 -3.31 -18.00 24.23
N PRO A 14 -3.00 -18.32 25.50
CA PRO A 14 -1.93 -17.65 26.26
C PRO A 14 -0.61 -17.45 25.51
N ILE A 15 -0.26 -18.34 24.58
CA ILE A 15 0.94 -18.23 23.71
C ILE A 15 0.92 -16.91 22.94
N PHE A 16 -0.23 -16.52 22.38
CA PHE A 16 -0.35 -15.25 21.68
C PHE A 16 -0.26 -14.05 22.62
N LYS A 17 -0.66 -14.18 23.91
CA LYS A 17 -0.50 -13.08 24.86
C LYS A 17 0.98 -12.68 25.02
N GLY A 18 1.88 -13.67 25.06
CA GLY A 18 3.33 -13.42 25.11
C GLY A 18 3.86 -12.80 23.82
N LEU A 19 3.43 -13.30 22.67
CA LEU A 19 3.82 -12.75 21.37
C LEU A 19 3.32 -11.30 21.17
N LEU A 20 2.10 -11.00 21.59
CA LEU A 20 1.48 -9.68 21.48
C LEU A 20 2.03 -8.65 22.48
N GLN A 21 2.72 -9.09 23.54
CA GLN A 21 3.46 -8.19 24.43
C GLN A 21 4.69 -7.58 23.75
N LYS A 22 5.12 -8.11 22.59
CA LYS A 22 6.28 -7.63 21.82
C LYS A 22 7.56 -7.54 22.66
N GLN A 23 7.70 -8.40 23.66
CA GLN A 23 8.90 -8.51 24.49
C GLN A 23 9.97 -9.30 23.72
N PHE A 24 10.66 -8.60 22.82
CA PHE A 24 11.77 -9.15 22.06
C PHE A 24 13.10 -8.88 22.76
N TYR A 25 13.95 -9.89 22.82
CA TYR A 25 15.33 -9.80 23.28
C TYR A 25 16.26 -9.87 22.06
N VAL A 26 17.29 -9.04 22.03
CA VAL A 26 18.32 -9.09 20.99
C VAL A 26 19.57 -9.70 21.59
N ASN A 27 20.05 -10.81 21.02
CA ASN A 27 21.30 -11.41 21.45
C ASN A 27 22.50 -10.59 20.92
N LYS A 28 23.70 -10.85 21.45
CA LYS A 28 24.94 -10.17 21.02
C LYS A 28 25.20 -10.27 19.51
N ASP A 29 24.70 -11.33 18.87
CA ASP A 29 24.80 -11.58 17.43
C ASP A 29 23.72 -10.88 16.59
N GLY A 30 22.89 -10.02 17.18
CA GLY A 30 21.82 -9.27 16.49
C GLY A 30 20.53 -10.06 16.21
N ASN A 31 20.50 -11.34 16.57
CA ASN A 31 19.31 -12.19 16.43
C ASN A 31 18.23 -11.81 17.45
N LYS A 32 16.99 -11.65 16.97
CA LYS A 32 15.82 -11.36 17.80
C LYS A 32 15.23 -12.66 18.33
N PHE A 33 14.95 -12.71 19.63
CA PHE A 33 14.30 -13.82 20.29
C PHE A 33 13.04 -13.35 21.02
N VAL A 34 12.01 -14.19 21.05
CA VAL A 34 10.79 -13.96 21.84
C VAL A 34 10.63 -15.10 22.83
N LYS A 35 10.38 -14.75 24.09
CA LYS A 35 10.03 -15.72 25.13
C LYS A 35 8.51 -15.84 25.18
N VAL A 36 7.99 -17.04 24.99
CA VAL A 36 6.55 -17.33 25.07
C VAL A 36 6.36 -18.46 26.07
N GLY A 37 5.81 -18.13 27.24
CA GLY A 37 5.82 -19.06 28.38
C GLY A 37 7.27 -19.37 28.81
N ASP A 38 7.61 -20.65 28.87
CA ASP A 38 8.94 -21.12 29.24
C ASP A 38 9.86 -21.38 28.05
N VAL A 39 9.35 -21.24 26.82
CA VAL A 39 10.10 -21.53 25.60
C VAL A 39 10.59 -20.25 24.94
N VAL A 40 11.84 -20.27 24.46
CA VAL A 40 12.47 -19.16 23.73
C VAL A 40 12.51 -19.50 22.25
N TYR A 41 11.93 -18.65 21.42
CA TYR A 41 11.90 -18.79 19.97
C TYR A 41 12.80 -17.76 19.31
N SER A 42 13.54 -18.17 18.28
CA SER A 42 14.25 -17.25 17.39
C SER A 42 13.28 -16.63 16.39
N CYS A 43 13.20 -15.31 16.35
CA CYS A 43 12.35 -14.55 15.43
C CYS A 43 13.13 -14.12 14.20
N HIS A 44 12.68 -14.59 13.04
CA HIS A 44 13.19 -14.11 11.76
C HIS A 44 12.86 -12.61 11.57
N PRO A 45 13.78 -11.79 11.02
CA PRO A 45 13.56 -10.34 10.86
C PRO A 45 12.33 -9.98 10.02
N ASN A 46 11.99 -10.82 9.04
CA ASN A 46 10.82 -10.61 8.16
C ASN A 46 9.54 -11.33 8.65
N PHE A 47 9.50 -11.76 9.92
CA PHE A 47 8.30 -12.39 10.45
C PHE A 47 7.21 -11.35 10.72
N CYS A 48 6.07 -11.50 10.04
CA CYS A 48 4.87 -10.71 10.26
C CYS A 48 3.69 -11.62 10.65
N LEU A 49 2.97 -11.23 11.71
CA LEU A 49 1.74 -11.86 12.15
C LEU A 49 0.55 -10.93 11.85
N TYR A 50 -0.42 -11.46 11.12
CA TYR A 50 -1.69 -10.80 10.85
C TYR A 50 -2.82 -11.54 11.57
N LEU A 51 -3.74 -10.76 12.12
CA LEU A 51 -4.87 -11.22 12.89
C LEU A 51 -6.14 -10.68 12.21
N SER A 52 -7.05 -11.56 11.84
CA SER A 52 -8.27 -11.20 11.12
C SER A 52 -9.51 -11.72 11.85
N THR A 53 -10.54 -10.89 11.88
CA THR A 53 -11.87 -11.21 12.41
C THR A 53 -12.91 -11.04 11.33
N SER A 54 -13.94 -11.88 11.32
CA SER A 54 -15.06 -11.75 10.37
C SER A 54 -16.13 -10.79 10.88
N VAL A 55 -16.08 -10.43 12.16
CA VAL A 55 -16.99 -9.48 12.80
C VAL A 55 -16.25 -8.22 13.26
N PRO A 56 -16.95 -7.08 13.39
CA PRO A 56 -16.33 -5.86 13.92
C PRO A 56 -15.88 -6.06 15.37
N LEU A 57 -14.66 -5.59 15.68
CA LEU A 57 -13.96 -5.84 16.96
C LEU A 57 -14.65 -5.24 18.19
N PHE A 58 -15.60 -4.33 18.00
CA PHE A 58 -16.35 -3.66 19.07
C PHE A 58 -17.72 -4.33 19.36
N VAL A 59 -18.14 -5.30 18.55
CA VAL A 59 -19.37 -6.05 18.79
C VAL A 59 -19.13 -7.03 19.93
N LYS A 60 -19.91 -6.87 21.01
CA LYS A 60 -19.92 -7.78 22.16
C LYS A 60 -21.23 -8.54 22.14
N GLY A 61 -21.16 -9.87 22.19
CA GLY A 61 -22.33 -10.74 22.15
C GLY A 61 -22.00 -12.12 22.70
N ASP A 62 -23.03 -12.94 22.89
CA ASP A 62 -22.86 -14.32 23.34
C ASP A 62 -22.07 -15.12 22.29
N GLY A 63 -21.03 -15.84 22.74
CA GLY A 63 -20.13 -16.60 21.87
C GLY A 63 -18.98 -15.82 21.21
N LEU A 64 -18.84 -14.50 21.41
CA LEU A 64 -17.71 -13.72 20.89
C LEU A 64 -16.66 -13.43 21.96
N TYR A 65 -15.39 -13.70 21.64
CA TYR A 65 -14.26 -13.46 22.54
C TYR A 65 -13.62 -12.10 22.32
N ASN A 66 -13.41 -11.38 23.42
CA ASN A 66 -12.73 -10.08 23.41
C ASN A 66 -11.21 -10.24 23.24
N PHE A 67 -10.62 -9.23 22.60
CA PHE A 67 -9.18 -9.18 22.33
C PHE A 67 -8.55 -7.90 22.90
N PRO A 68 -7.28 -7.94 23.35
CA PRO A 68 -6.58 -6.74 23.82
C PRO A 68 -6.22 -5.81 22.65
N LEU A 69 -7.18 -4.96 22.24
CA LEU A 69 -7.02 -4.00 21.14
C LEU A 69 -5.86 -3.03 21.37
N ASN A 70 -5.56 -2.70 22.62
CA ASN A 70 -4.46 -1.80 23.00
C ASN A 70 -3.06 -2.34 22.65
N ARG A 71 -2.92 -3.63 22.29
CA ARG A 71 -1.64 -4.24 21.91
C ARG A 71 -1.51 -4.47 20.41
N LEU A 72 -2.53 -4.11 19.64
CA LEU A 72 -2.66 -4.39 18.22
C LEU A 72 -2.72 -3.11 17.40
N CYS A 73 -2.26 -3.21 16.15
CA CYS A 73 -2.58 -2.22 15.13
C CYS A 73 -3.85 -2.71 14.42
N VAL A 74 -4.96 -1.98 14.60
CA VAL A 74 -6.25 -2.36 14.05
C VAL A 74 -6.42 -1.71 12.67
N ILE A 75 -6.73 -2.54 11.67
CA ILE A 75 -7.10 -2.08 10.33
C ILE A 75 -8.60 -2.38 10.16
N ASN A 76 -9.41 -1.32 10.04
CA ASN A 76 -10.84 -1.48 9.79
C ASN A 76 -11.07 -1.70 8.29
N MET A 77 -11.60 -2.87 7.92
CA MET A 77 -11.97 -3.22 6.54
C MET A 77 -13.49 -3.17 6.31
N ALA A 78 -14.26 -2.57 7.23
CA ALA A 78 -15.68 -2.34 7.00
C ALA A 78 -15.88 -1.42 5.79
N MET A 79 -16.88 -1.76 4.96
CA MET A 79 -17.25 -0.96 3.80
C MET A 79 -18.08 0.25 4.24
N SER A 80 -17.78 1.42 3.70
CA SER A 80 -18.65 2.59 3.80
C SER A 80 -19.81 2.48 2.80
N ASP A 81 -20.91 3.18 3.08
CA ASP A 81 -22.05 3.25 2.17
C ASP A 81 -21.65 3.80 0.80
N GLU A 82 -20.79 4.82 0.78
CA GLU A 82 -20.23 5.38 -0.46
C GLU A 82 -19.49 4.31 -1.28
N ALA A 83 -18.65 3.49 -0.64
CA ALA A 83 -17.93 2.42 -1.33
C ALA A 83 -18.87 1.36 -1.90
N ILE A 84 -19.95 1.03 -1.18
CA ILE A 84 -21.00 0.10 -1.65
C ILE A 84 -21.71 0.69 -2.87
N ILE A 85 -22.13 1.95 -2.79
CA ILE A 85 -22.81 2.66 -3.88
C ILE A 85 -21.91 2.73 -5.11
N SER A 86 -20.65 3.15 -4.95
CA SER A 86 -19.68 3.19 -6.06
C SER A 86 -19.47 1.81 -6.67
N ARG A 87 -19.42 0.75 -5.86
CA ARG A 87 -19.24 -0.61 -6.36
C ARG A 87 -20.47 -1.10 -7.13
N LEU A 88 -21.67 -0.87 -6.60
CA LEU A 88 -22.92 -1.24 -7.28
C LEU A 88 -23.05 -0.46 -8.58
N MET A 89 -22.81 0.84 -8.58
CA MET A 89 -22.81 1.68 -9.78
C MET A 89 -21.85 1.14 -10.83
N TYR A 90 -20.62 0.79 -10.42
CA TYR A 90 -19.61 0.21 -11.32
C TYR A 90 -20.10 -1.09 -11.97
N GLU A 91 -20.67 -2.02 -11.20
CA GLU A 91 -21.17 -3.30 -11.73
C GLU A 91 -22.40 -3.09 -12.62
N THR A 92 -23.32 -2.19 -12.25
CA THR A 92 -24.48 -1.83 -13.07
C THR A 92 -24.05 -1.24 -14.41
N MET A 93 -23.13 -0.26 -14.42
CA MET A 93 -22.61 0.32 -15.67
C MET A 93 -21.94 -0.73 -16.57
N LYS A 94 -21.24 -1.70 -15.98
CA LYS A 94 -20.60 -2.79 -16.73
C LYS A 94 -21.63 -3.69 -17.43
N VAL A 95 -22.82 -3.87 -16.85
CA VAL A 95 -23.89 -4.66 -17.46
C VAL A 95 -24.67 -3.84 -18.49
N GLU A 96 -25.07 -2.62 -18.12
CA GLU A 96 -25.99 -1.78 -18.89
C GLU A 96 -25.31 -1.04 -20.05
N LYS A 97 -24.04 -0.67 -19.90
CA LYS A 97 -23.30 0.18 -20.84
C LYS A 97 -21.89 -0.34 -21.12
N LYS A 98 -21.83 -1.53 -21.71
CA LYS A 98 -20.58 -2.22 -22.05
C LYS A 98 -19.69 -1.40 -22.99
N GLU A 99 -20.26 -0.54 -23.82
CA GLU A 99 -19.50 0.33 -24.72
C GLU A 99 -18.53 1.28 -23.99
N PHE A 100 -18.88 1.74 -22.78
CA PHE A 100 -18.04 2.64 -22.00
C PHE A 100 -16.94 1.92 -21.21
N ASP A 101 -17.06 0.61 -20.99
CA ASP A 101 -16.04 -0.15 -20.26
C ASP A 101 -14.71 -0.22 -21.04
N GLY A 102 -14.79 -0.30 -22.37
CA GLY A 102 -13.60 -0.26 -23.24
C GLY A 102 -12.91 1.10 -23.20
N GLN A 103 -13.66 2.19 -23.34
CA GLN A 103 -13.12 3.55 -23.27
C GLN A 103 -12.54 3.86 -21.89
N ARG A 104 -13.22 3.47 -20.82
CA ARG A 104 -12.71 3.64 -19.45
C ARG A 104 -11.37 2.93 -19.23
N ARG A 105 -11.25 1.66 -19.66
CA ARG A 105 -9.99 0.92 -19.56
C ARG A 105 -8.88 1.55 -20.40
N SER A 106 -9.20 2.07 -21.59
CA SER A 106 -8.23 2.83 -22.40
C SER A 106 -7.74 4.06 -21.65
N ASN A 107 -8.66 4.90 -21.15
CA ASN A 107 -8.33 6.12 -20.42
C ASN A 107 -7.51 5.82 -19.15
N GLU A 108 -7.86 4.77 -18.41
CA GLU A 108 -7.12 4.37 -17.21
C GLU A 108 -5.69 3.94 -17.54
N ASN A 109 -5.51 3.17 -18.62
CA ASN A 109 -4.18 2.79 -19.12
C ASN A 109 -3.38 4.01 -19.58
N ASP A 110 -4.01 4.97 -20.27
CA ASP A 110 -3.37 6.21 -20.73
C ASP A 110 -2.91 7.05 -19.53
N ILE A 111 -3.73 7.17 -18.48
CA ILE A 111 -3.36 7.85 -17.23
C ILE A 111 -2.14 7.17 -16.58
N ILE A 112 -2.14 5.83 -16.49
CA ILE A 112 -1.02 5.07 -15.92
C ILE A 112 0.25 5.31 -16.76
N LEU A 113 0.14 5.25 -18.09
CA LEU A 113 1.25 5.48 -19.00
C LEU A 113 1.84 6.88 -18.86
N HIS A 114 0.99 7.92 -18.80
CA HIS A 114 1.44 9.31 -18.63
C HIS A 114 2.09 9.54 -17.27
N ARG A 115 1.58 8.93 -16.19
CA ARG A 115 2.24 8.96 -14.87
C ARG A 115 3.61 8.29 -14.89
N GLN A 116 3.74 7.14 -15.55
CA GLN A 116 5.02 6.46 -15.71
C GLN A 116 6.02 7.28 -16.54
N ARG A 117 5.56 7.93 -17.62
CA ARG A 117 6.39 8.84 -18.42
C ARG A 117 6.90 10.00 -17.57
N LEU A 118 6.03 10.63 -16.77
CA LEU A 118 6.42 11.72 -15.89
C LEU A 118 7.48 11.29 -14.87
N ALA A 119 7.31 10.13 -14.24
CA ALA A 119 8.32 9.57 -13.33
C ALA A 119 9.64 9.27 -14.05
N ARG A 120 9.59 8.76 -15.27
CA ARG A 120 10.79 8.47 -16.08
C ARG A 120 11.55 9.75 -16.47
N GLU A 121 10.86 10.80 -16.88
CA GLU A 121 11.50 12.09 -17.21
C GLU A 121 12.21 12.69 -15.98
N HIS A 122 11.61 12.55 -14.79
CA HIS A 122 12.27 12.93 -13.54
C HIS A 122 13.51 12.09 -13.24
N GLU A 123 13.44 10.77 -13.45
CA GLU A 123 14.59 9.88 -13.21
C GLU A 123 15.73 10.15 -14.21
N ILE A 124 15.43 10.42 -15.49
CA ILE A 124 16.45 10.76 -16.50
C ILE A 124 17.25 12.00 -16.07
N ILE A 125 16.59 13.05 -15.60
CA ILE A 125 17.27 14.26 -15.11
C ILE A 125 18.08 13.97 -13.85
N ARG A 126 17.54 13.15 -12.95
CA ARG A 126 18.22 12.75 -11.72
C ARG A 126 19.49 11.94 -12.03
N GLU A 127 19.42 10.93 -12.88
CA GLU A 127 20.57 10.15 -13.33
C GLU A 127 21.61 11.03 -14.01
N LYS A 128 21.16 11.94 -14.90
CA LYS A 128 22.07 12.88 -15.55
C LYS A 128 22.77 13.78 -14.53
N THR A 129 22.06 14.25 -13.50
CA THR A 129 22.63 15.07 -12.42
C THR A 129 23.63 14.28 -11.55
N LEU A 130 23.33 13.01 -11.25
CA LEU A 130 24.21 12.14 -10.46
C LEU A 130 25.50 11.77 -11.19
N ASN A 131 25.45 11.66 -12.52
CA ASN A 131 26.57 11.25 -13.36
C ASN A 131 27.42 12.43 -13.87
N LEU A 132 27.20 13.65 -13.37
CA LEU A 132 28.02 14.82 -13.71
C LEU A 132 29.39 14.73 -13.03
N ASN A 133 30.44 14.57 -13.83
CA ASN A 133 31.83 14.56 -13.38
C ASN A 133 32.46 15.98 -13.31
N GLY A 134 31.66 17.05 -13.50
CA GLY A 134 32.14 18.44 -13.54
C GLY A 134 31.03 19.47 -13.24
N PRO A 135 31.35 20.77 -13.29
CA PRO A 135 30.41 21.85 -13.04
C PRO A 135 29.21 21.82 -14.00
N LEU A 136 28.00 21.99 -13.46
CA LEU A 136 26.72 21.98 -14.20
C LEU A 136 26.68 22.89 -15.44
N LEU A 137 27.43 23.99 -15.43
CA LEU A 137 27.45 25.00 -16.50
C LEU A 137 28.37 24.62 -17.67
N GLU A 138 29.23 23.61 -17.50
CA GLU A 138 30.15 23.14 -18.55
C GLU A 138 29.52 22.03 -19.42
N ASP A 139 28.44 21.40 -18.95
CA ASP A 139 27.69 20.42 -19.74
C ASP A 139 26.71 21.12 -20.69
N ASN A 140 27.17 21.34 -21.92
CA ASN A 140 26.37 21.88 -23.02
C ASN A 140 25.09 21.08 -23.30
N THR A 141 25.04 19.79 -22.92
CA THR A 141 23.88 18.93 -23.17
C THR A 141 22.82 19.00 -22.06
N MET A 142 23.16 19.55 -20.89
CA MET A 142 22.26 19.56 -19.73
C MET A 142 21.11 20.54 -19.93
N LEU A 143 21.38 21.70 -20.54
CA LEU A 143 20.39 22.74 -20.79
C LEU A 143 19.32 22.31 -21.80
N ASP A 144 19.73 21.57 -22.84
CA ASP A 144 18.81 21.02 -23.83
C ASP A 144 17.94 19.90 -23.24
N SER A 145 18.53 18.99 -22.46
CA SER A 145 17.76 17.96 -21.74
C SER A 145 16.78 18.56 -20.73
N LEU A 146 17.13 19.66 -20.07
CA LEU A 146 16.23 20.39 -19.16
C LEU A 146 15.05 21.03 -19.90
N LYS A 147 15.30 21.66 -21.05
CA LYS A 147 14.23 22.24 -21.88
C LYS A 147 13.28 21.16 -22.41
N GLU A 148 13.84 20.05 -22.90
CA GLU A 148 13.05 18.91 -23.39
C GLU A 148 12.22 18.28 -22.26
N CYS A 149 12.83 18.05 -21.10
CA CYS A 149 12.14 17.52 -19.92
C CYS A 149 11.02 18.47 -19.47
N LYS A 150 11.28 19.78 -19.40
CA LYS A 150 10.25 20.78 -19.07
C LYS A 150 9.06 20.69 -20.02
N SER A 151 9.32 20.66 -21.33
CA SER A 151 8.26 20.57 -22.34
C SER A 151 7.45 19.27 -22.21
N LYS A 152 8.11 18.13 -21.97
CA LYS A 152 7.45 16.83 -21.79
C LYS A 152 6.65 16.76 -20.49
N VAL A 153 7.14 17.35 -19.41
CA VAL A 153 6.43 17.43 -18.13
C VAL A 153 5.20 18.32 -18.24
N GLU A 154 5.31 19.49 -18.87
CA GLU A 154 4.16 20.37 -19.12
C GLU A 154 3.11 19.67 -19.99
N HIS A 155 3.52 19.01 -21.08
CA HIS A 155 2.60 18.26 -21.94
C HIS A 155 1.91 17.10 -21.21
N ASN A 156 2.67 16.23 -20.52
CA ASN A 156 2.08 15.12 -19.77
C ASN A 156 1.16 15.60 -18.65
N ARG A 157 1.46 16.74 -18.02
CA ARG A 157 0.61 17.33 -16.99
C ARG A 157 -0.71 17.84 -17.56
N LEU A 158 -0.68 18.52 -18.71
CA LEU A 158 -1.90 18.98 -19.39
C LEU A 158 -2.79 17.80 -19.77
N VAL A 159 -2.22 16.74 -20.34
CA VAL A 159 -2.98 15.52 -20.68
C VAL A 159 -3.60 14.90 -19.43
N LEU A 160 -2.87 14.83 -18.31
CA LEU A 160 -3.42 14.32 -17.05
C LEU A 160 -4.53 15.21 -16.47
N GLU A 161 -4.45 16.54 -16.63
CA GLU A 161 -5.51 17.47 -16.23
C GLU A 161 -6.75 17.28 -17.11
N GLU A 162 -6.61 17.20 -18.43
CA GLU A 162 -7.72 16.94 -19.38
C GLU A 162 -8.40 15.60 -19.11
N THR A 163 -7.61 14.53 -18.91
CA THR A 163 -8.16 13.20 -18.65
C THR A 163 -8.87 13.11 -17.30
N ARG A 164 -8.54 13.99 -16.35
CA ARG A 164 -9.22 14.09 -15.04
C ARG A 164 -10.61 14.71 -15.14
N TYR A 165 -10.87 15.57 -16.13
CA TYR A 165 -12.21 16.15 -16.35
C TYR A 165 -13.13 15.23 -17.16
N MET A 166 -12.59 14.19 -17.79
CA MET A 166 -13.35 13.22 -18.59
C MET A 166 -13.74 11.94 -17.84
N GLY A 167 -13.23 11.73 -16.63
CA GLY A 167 -13.58 10.60 -15.75
C GLY A 167 -14.50 11.01 -14.61
#